data_AF-A0AAN0LVS9-F1
#
_entry.id   AF-A0AAN0LVS9-F1
#
_cell.length_a   1.000
_cell.length_b   1.000
_cell.length_c   1.000
_cell.angle_alpha   90.00
_cell.angle_beta   90.00
_cell.angle_gamma   90.00
#
_symmetry.space_group_name_H-M   'P 1'
#
loop_
_entity.id
_entity.type
_entity.pdbx_description
1 polymer ?
#
loop_
_entity_poly.entity_id
_entity_poly.type
_entity_poly.pdbx_seq_one_letter_code
_entity_poly.pdbx_strand_id
1 'polypeptide(L)'
;MSRRQIEKNSHKPKFGLITRIQSHASGHLSVDQFFGYVANCLVIPSLKPSEPPRFASGDLKLDSLTKEDIHQPLEFQYVVVDTSEGAYKQEDKARSGETLGQLPLLNPL
;
A
#
# COMPACT_ATOMS: atom_id res chain seq x y z
N MET A 1 12.66 -2.12 -11.34
CA MET A 1 12.11 -2.80 -12.54
C MET A 1 10.95 -1.97 -13.05
N SER A 2 11.02 -1.48 -14.29
CA SER A 2 9.88 -0.75 -14.87
C SER A 2 8.72 -1.71 -15.08
N ARG A 3 7.51 -1.34 -14.62
CA ARG A 3 6.27 -2.15 -14.73
C ARG A 3 5.97 -2.58 -16.19
N ARG A 4 6.57 -1.92 -17.19
CA ARG A 4 6.44 -2.17 -18.64
C ARG A 4 7.24 -3.37 -19.19
N GLN A 5 7.94 -4.15 -18.35
CA GLN A 5 8.85 -5.22 -18.82
C GLN A 5 8.53 -6.61 -18.26
N ILE A 6 7.37 -6.79 -17.61
CA ILE A 6 7.00 -8.07 -16.98
C ILE A 6 6.90 -9.19 -18.01
N GLU A 7 6.30 -8.93 -19.18
CA GLU A 7 6.11 -9.92 -20.24
C GLU A 7 7.44 -10.36 -20.90
N LYS A 8 8.43 -9.46 -20.97
CA LYS A 8 9.79 -9.79 -21.44
C LYS A 8 10.51 -10.79 -20.54
N ASN A 9 10.05 -10.93 -19.29
CA ASN A 9 10.60 -11.86 -18.31
C ASN A 9 9.66 -13.05 -18.04
N SER A 10 8.71 -13.36 -18.94
CA SER A 10 7.78 -14.48 -18.79
C SER A 10 8.45 -15.85 -18.60
N HIS A 11 9.66 -16.00 -19.14
CA HIS A 11 10.51 -17.19 -19.00
C HIS A 11 11.11 -17.36 -17.60
N LYS A 12 11.10 -16.30 -16.77
CA LYS A 12 11.58 -16.37 -15.39
C LYS A 12 10.46 -16.84 -14.48
N PRO A 13 10.77 -17.65 -13.45
CA PRO A 13 9.78 -18.04 -12.46
C PRO A 13 9.14 -16.79 -11.85
N LYS A 14 7.79 -16.80 -11.80
CA LYS A 14 6.98 -15.74 -11.21
C LYS A 14 7.16 -15.75 -9.69
N PHE A 15 8.28 -15.24 -9.20
CA PHE A 15 8.49 -14.97 -7.78
C PHE A 15 7.86 -13.63 -7.40
N GLY A 16 7.15 -13.55 -6.28
CA GLY A 16 6.88 -12.24 -5.68
C GLY A 16 5.54 -12.03 -4.99
N LEU A 17 4.53 -12.89 -5.14
CA LEU A 17 3.23 -12.60 -4.51
C LEU A 17 3.31 -12.72 -2.99
N ILE A 18 3.79 -13.87 -2.48
CA ILE A 18 3.92 -14.11 -1.03
C ILE A 18 4.86 -13.07 -0.41
N THR A 19 6.00 -12.79 -1.03
CA THR A 19 6.96 -11.81 -0.50
C THR A 19 6.43 -10.38 -0.59
N ARG A 20 5.63 -10.02 -1.60
CA ARG A 20 4.93 -8.73 -1.65
C ARG A 20 3.84 -8.62 -0.60
N ILE A 21 3.03 -9.67 -0.41
CA ILE A 21 2.01 -9.71 0.65
C ILE A 21 2.69 -9.57 2.01
N GLN A 22 3.80 -10.28 2.24
CA GLN A 22 4.59 -10.14 3.48
C GLN A 22 5.19 -8.74 3.63
N SER A 23 5.72 -8.16 2.55
CA SER A 23 6.23 -6.78 2.55
C SER A 23 5.12 -5.78 2.90
N HIS A 24 3.92 -5.99 2.37
CA HIS A 24 2.78 -5.12 2.58
C HIS A 24 2.16 -5.32 3.98
N ALA A 25 2.19 -6.55 4.49
CA ALA A 25 1.88 -6.86 5.89
C ALA A 25 2.93 -6.31 6.87
N SER A 26 4.18 -6.09 6.43
CA SER A 26 5.24 -5.62 7.32
C SER A 26 5.04 -4.18 7.83
N GLY A 27 4.24 -3.36 7.14
CA GLY A 27 3.91 -2.01 7.60
C GLY A 27 5.04 -0.98 7.49
N HIS A 28 6.17 -1.29 6.84
CA HIS A 28 7.38 -0.47 6.96
C HIS A 28 7.43 0.69 5.95
N LEU A 29 7.46 1.93 6.45
CA LEU A 29 7.37 3.18 5.66
C LEU A 29 8.37 3.29 4.50
N SER A 30 9.55 2.68 4.62
CA SER A 30 10.62 2.76 3.62
C SER A 30 10.45 1.81 2.44
N VAL A 31 9.50 0.87 2.51
CA VAL A 31 9.43 -0.29 1.61
C VAL A 31 8.34 -0.15 0.55
N ASP A 32 7.24 0.55 0.86
CA ASP A 32 6.09 0.67 -0.03
C ASP A 32 5.51 2.09 -0.01
N GLN A 33 5.23 2.65 -1.19
CA GLN A 33 4.56 3.94 -1.34
C GLN A 33 3.17 3.93 -0.67
N PHE A 34 2.53 2.77 -0.56
CA PHE A 34 1.28 2.61 0.17
C PHE A 34 1.38 3.09 1.62
N PHE A 35 2.46 2.77 2.34
CA PHE A 35 2.63 3.19 3.73
C PHE A 35 2.76 4.69 3.87
N GLY A 36 3.38 5.36 2.89
CA GLY A 36 3.42 6.82 2.84
C GLY A 36 2.02 7.43 2.71
N TYR A 37 1.14 6.83 1.91
CA TYR A 37 -0.26 7.26 1.82
C TYR A 37 -1.02 7.04 3.12
N VAL A 38 -0.89 5.86 3.75
CA VAL A 38 -1.53 5.58 5.04
C VAL A 38 -1.06 6.58 6.10
N ALA A 39 0.25 6.82 6.20
CA ALA A 39 0.78 7.78 7.16
C ALA A 39 0.23 9.19 6.93
N ASN A 40 0.25 9.69 5.70
CA ASN A 40 -0.15 11.07 5.40
C ASN A 40 -1.66 11.29 5.46
N CYS A 41 -2.47 10.31 5.03
CA CYS A 41 -3.91 10.47 4.89
C CYS A 41 -4.73 9.93 6.07
N LEU A 42 -4.16 9.03 6.88
CA LEU A 42 -4.86 8.40 8.01
C LEU A 42 -4.18 8.69 9.35
N VAL A 43 -2.88 8.38 9.46
CA VAL A 43 -2.17 8.46 10.76
C VAL A 43 -1.94 9.91 11.18
N ILE A 44 -1.29 10.72 10.35
CA ILE A 44 -0.97 12.12 10.69
C ILE A 44 -2.23 12.93 11.02
N PRO A 45 -3.33 12.82 10.24
CA PRO A 45 -4.58 13.50 10.57
C PRO A 45 -5.26 13.04 11.87
N SER A 46 -5.00 11.83 12.34
CA SER A 46 -5.60 11.27 13.56
C SER A 46 -4.80 11.56 14.84
N LEU A 47 -3.60 12.14 14.72
CA LEU A 47 -2.72 12.44 15.85
C LEU A 47 -3.36 13.40 16.85
N LYS A 48 -3.22 13.09 18.14
CA LYS A 48 -3.61 13.97 19.23
C LYS A 48 -2.63 15.13 19.34
N PRO A 49 -3.07 16.32 19.79
CA PRO A 49 -2.18 17.48 19.95
C PRO A 49 -0.95 17.23 20.85
N SER A 50 -1.01 16.26 21.76
CA SER A 50 0.09 15.88 22.65
C SER A 50 1.13 14.93 22.03
N GLU A 51 0.86 14.36 20.85
CA GLU A 51 1.70 13.34 20.22
C GLU A 51 2.84 13.90 19.37
N PRO A 52 2.69 15.00 18.60
CA PRO A 52 3.77 15.56 17.80
C PRO A 52 5.08 15.83 18.55
N PRO A 53 5.08 16.37 19.79
CA PRO A 53 6.32 16.56 20.55
C PRO A 53 7.05 15.24 20.87
N ARG A 54 6.34 14.12 20.97
CA ARG A 54 6.90 12.79 21.29
C ARG A 54 7.68 12.18 20.11
N PHE A 55 7.46 12.66 18.89
CA PHE A 55 8.34 12.29 17.77
C PHE A 55 9.74 12.91 17.94
N ALA A 56 9.83 14.12 18.49
CA ALA A 56 11.11 14.79 18.70
C ALA A 56 11.96 14.10 19.78
N SER A 57 11.33 13.57 20.83
CA SER A 57 12.00 12.76 21.86
C SER A 57 12.33 11.33 21.40
N GLY A 58 11.69 10.85 20.33
CA GLY A 58 11.83 9.48 19.85
C GLY A 58 10.95 8.45 20.59
N ASP A 59 10.14 8.90 21.57
CA ASP A 59 9.20 8.06 22.32
C ASP A 59 8.04 7.57 21.46
N LEU A 60 7.76 8.27 20.35
CA LEU A 60 6.76 7.91 19.37
C LEU A 60 7.43 7.84 17.99
N LYS A 61 7.03 6.84 17.19
CA LYS A 61 7.54 6.65 15.83
C LYS A 61 6.38 6.54 14.87
N LEU A 62 6.42 7.32 13.80
CA LEU A 62 5.38 7.29 12.76
C LEU A 62 5.26 5.90 12.13
N ASP A 63 6.37 5.18 11.97
CA ASP A 63 6.40 3.80 11.47
C ASP A 63 5.61 2.84 12.38
N SER A 64 5.68 3.03 13.70
CA SER A 64 4.92 2.21 14.67
C SER A 64 3.42 2.47 14.57
N LEU A 65 3.01 3.74 14.50
CA LEU A 65 1.60 4.10 14.35
C LEU A 65 1.03 3.63 13.01
N THR A 66 1.80 3.77 11.93
CA THR A 66 1.39 3.32 10.60
C THR A 66 1.21 1.80 10.56
N LYS A 67 2.05 1.04 11.27
CA LYS A 67 1.90 -0.43 11.41
C LYS A 67 0.61 -0.80 12.13
N GLU A 68 0.32 -0.13 13.25
CA GLU A 68 -0.90 -0.37 14.04
C GLU A 68 -2.16 -0.12 13.21
N ASP A 69 -2.21 1.00 12.50
CA ASP A 69 -3.32 1.40 11.62
C ASP A 69 -3.53 0.46 10.43
N ILE A 70 -2.54 -0.36 10.07
CA ILE A 70 -2.66 -1.33 8.96
C ILE A 70 -3.09 -2.69 9.49
N HIS A 71 -2.62 -3.07 10.69
CA HIS A 71 -2.89 -4.39 11.26
C HIS A 71 -4.27 -4.50 11.89
N GLN A 72 -4.89 -3.39 12.31
CA GLN A 72 -6.19 -3.44 12.98
C GLN A 72 -7.41 -3.36 12.05
N PRO A 73 -7.45 -2.50 11.01
CA PRO A 73 -8.67 -2.28 10.25
C PRO A 73 -8.63 -2.72 8.77
N LEU A 74 -7.48 -3.15 8.23
CA LEU A 74 -7.33 -3.40 6.80
C LEU A 74 -7.32 -4.90 6.46
N GLU A 75 -8.07 -5.24 5.41
CA GLU A 75 -8.00 -6.54 4.74
C GLU A 75 -7.27 -6.41 3.41
N PHE A 76 -6.47 -7.41 3.06
CA PHE A 76 -5.75 -7.45 1.79
C PHE A 76 -6.40 -8.40 0.81
N GLN A 77 -6.71 -7.89 -0.38
CA GLN A 77 -7.22 -8.68 -1.50
C GLN A 77 -6.23 -8.65 -2.66
N TYR A 78 -6.22 -9.70 -3.46
CA TYR A 78 -5.42 -9.77 -4.68
C TYR A 78 -6.20 -10.40 -5.81
N VAL A 79 -5.88 -9.98 -7.03
CA VAL A 79 -6.37 -10.60 -8.26
C VAL A 79 -5.18 -11.02 -9.09
N VAL A 80 -5.26 -12.23 -9.65
CA VAL A 80 -4.25 -12.76 -10.57
C VAL A 80 -4.73 -12.54 -11.99
N VAL A 81 -3.86 -11.98 -12.82
CA VAL A 81 -4.12 -11.72 -14.23
C VAL A 81 -2.94 -12.21 -15.06
N ASP A 82 -3.20 -12.57 -16.31
CA ASP A 82 -2.20 -13.21 -17.17
C ASP A 82 -1.19 -12.22 -17.77
N THR A 83 -1.60 -10.96 -17.96
CA THR A 83 -0.81 -9.94 -18.66
C THR A 83 -0.60 -8.69 -17.81
N SER A 84 0.46 -7.94 -18.15
CA SER A 84 0.75 -6.67 -17.49
C SER A 84 -0.31 -5.62 -17.81
N GLU A 85 -0.80 -5.60 -19.04
CA GLU A 85 -1.93 -4.78 -19.46
C GLU A 85 -3.21 -5.09 -18.66
N GLY A 86 -3.48 -6.39 -18.41
CA GLY A 86 -4.60 -6.81 -17.57
C GLY A 86 -4.49 -6.25 -16.15
N ALA A 87 -3.28 -6.23 -15.58
CA ALA A 87 -3.05 -5.66 -14.25
C ALA A 87 -3.31 -4.15 -14.22
N TYR A 88 -2.88 -3.41 -15.24
CA TYR A 88 -3.16 -1.98 -15.35
C TYR A 88 -4.65 -1.69 -15.47
N LYS A 89 -5.39 -2.46 -16.27
CA LYS A 89 -6.84 -2.30 -16.36
C LYS A 89 -7.53 -2.53 -15.02
N GLN A 90 -7.08 -3.51 -14.23
CA GLN A 90 -7.60 -3.72 -12.87
C GLN A 90 -7.22 -2.58 -11.92
N GLU A 91 -6.00 -2.06 -12.01
CA GLU A 91 -5.54 -0.89 -11.23
C GLU A 91 -6.42 0.34 -11.55
N ASP A 92 -6.68 0.63 -12.83
CA ASP A 92 -7.52 1.75 -13.24
C ASP A 92 -8.97 1.60 -12.76
N LYS A 93 -9.56 0.40 -12.86
CA LYS A 93 -10.91 0.13 -12.31
C LYS A 93 -10.99 0.33 -10.80
N ALA A 94 -9.96 -0.10 -10.07
CA ALA A 94 -9.90 0.12 -8.63
C ALA A 94 -9.77 1.61 -8.30
N ARG A 95 -8.92 2.33 -9.03
CA ARG A 95 -8.68 3.77 -8.82
C ARG A 95 -9.86 4.66 -9.21
N SER A 96 -10.65 4.27 -10.21
CA SER A 96 -11.87 4.98 -10.61
C SER A 96 -13.07 4.69 -9.70
N GLY A 97 -12.93 3.70 -8.81
CA GLY A 97 -13.98 3.24 -7.91
C GLY A 97 -14.95 2.23 -8.52
N GLU A 98 -14.74 1.80 -9.77
CA GLU A 98 -15.57 0.77 -10.42
C GLU A 98 -15.55 -0.55 -9.61
N THR A 99 -14.41 -0.94 -9.05
CA THR A 99 -14.25 -2.23 -8.35
C THR A 99 -15.10 -2.35 -7.08
N LEU A 100 -15.28 -1.26 -6.32
CA LEU A 100 -16.01 -1.25 -5.05
C LEU A 100 -17.26 -0.36 -5.07
N GLY A 101 -17.61 0.21 -6.22
CA GLY A 101 -18.71 1.17 -6.37
C GLY A 101 -18.47 2.51 -5.66
N GLN A 102 -17.25 2.80 -5.23
CA GLN A 102 -16.87 4.02 -4.54
C GLN A 102 -15.41 4.38 -4.84
N LEU A 103 -15.08 5.68 -4.85
CA LEU A 103 -13.70 6.13 -5.02
C LEU A 103 -12.83 5.62 -3.86
N PRO A 104 -11.62 5.11 -4.15
CA PRO A 104 -10.72 4.72 -3.08
C PRO A 104 -10.25 5.96 -2.32
N LEU A 105 -10.13 5.81 -1.01
CA LEU A 105 -9.60 6.86 -0.15
C LEU A 105 -8.14 7.21 -0.51
N LEU A 106 -7.37 6.21 -0.93
CA LEU A 106 -5.96 6.34 -1.27
C LEU A 106 -5.77 6.19 -2.79
N ASN A 107 -5.04 7.14 -3.38
CA ASN A 107 -4.66 7.14 -4.80
C ASN A 107 -5.82 7.01 -5.83
N PRO A 108 -6.89 7.84 -5.74
CA PRO A 108 -7.95 7.85 -6.75
C PRO A 108 -7.43 8.27 -8.14
N LEU A 109 -8.21 7.97 -9.18
CA LEU A 109 -7.96 8.40 -10.57
C LEU A 109 -8.30 9.88 -10.77
#